data_AF-A0AAV2QQX8-F1
#
_entry.id   AF-A0AAV2QQX8-F1
#
_cell.length_a   1.000
_cell.length_b   1.000
_cell.length_c   1.000
_cell.angle_alpha   90.00
_cell.angle_beta   90.00
_cell.angle_gamma   90.00
#
_symmetry.space_group_name_H-M   'P 1'
#
loop_
_entity.id
_entity.type
_entity.pdbx_description
1 polymer ?
#
loop_
_entity_poly.entity_id
_entity_poly.type
_entity_poly.pdbx_seq_one_letter_code
_entity_poly.pdbx_strand_id
1 'polypeptide(L)'
;DLRSTKQERGCVFPFRYNDLVFNSCTNLDANEPWCSTETDSRDNHVGNKWKYCQDSKPCIFPFTNNGNIYKSCREAGWCSTKTDGNHKHVAKYWKLCVKDLRSSKQERGCVFPFRYNDLVFNSCTTLDANDPWCSTETDSRDNHVEDKWKYCQDSKPCLVPFSNVAGVIYNSCRELGWCSTKTDGNHKHAPNYWKVC
;
A
#
# COMPACT_ATOMS: atom_id res chain seq x y z
N ASP A 1 -41.29 -19.17 -0.91
CA ASP A 1 -40.77 -17.96 -1.58
C ASP A 1 -39.25 -17.99 -1.72
N LEU A 2 -38.79 -18.25 -2.95
CA LEU A 2 -37.39 -18.22 -3.36
C LEU A 2 -36.93 -16.76 -3.49
N ARG A 3 -36.32 -16.19 -2.43
CA ARG A 3 -35.53 -14.95 -2.58
C ARG A 3 -34.19 -15.29 -3.22
N SER A 4 -34.12 -15.04 -4.52
CA SER A 4 -32.89 -15.03 -5.33
C SER A 4 -31.82 -14.15 -4.66
N THR A 5 -30.80 -14.76 -4.07
CA THR A 5 -29.55 -14.08 -3.71
C THR A 5 -28.73 -13.93 -4.99
N LYS A 6 -28.87 -12.77 -5.64
CA LYS A 6 -28.05 -12.38 -6.80
C LYS A 6 -26.59 -12.33 -6.33
N GLN A 7 -25.82 -13.36 -6.64
CA GLN A 7 -24.40 -13.46 -6.28
C GLN A 7 -23.66 -12.31 -6.97
N GLU A 8 -23.22 -11.33 -6.17
CA GLU A 8 -22.57 -10.12 -6.64
C GLU A 8 -21.20 -10.51 -7.23
N ARG A 9 -21.02 -10.30 -8.55
CA ARG A 9 -19.78 -10.71 -9.23
C ARG A 9 -18.60 -9.86 -8.74
N GLY A 10 -17.51 -10.54 -8.36
CA GLY A 10 -16.23 -9.93 -7.99
C GLY A 10 -15.57 -9.24 -9.19
N CYS A 11 -14.51 -8.46 -8.92
CA CYS A 11 -13.60 -8.08 -9.99
C CYS A 11 -12.95 -9.32 -10.61
N VAL A 12 -12.79 -9.34 -11.92
CA VAL A 12 -12.03 -10.35 -12.66
C VAL A 12 -10.68 -9.75 -13.00
N PHE A 13 -9.61 -10.39 -12.54
CA PHE A 13 -8.23 -10.03 -12.85
C PHE A 13 -7.46 -11.24 -13.37
N PRO A 14 -6.56 -11.06 -14.35
CA PRO A 14 -6.39 -9.83 -15.14
C PRO A 14 -7.59 -9.56 -16.05
N PHE A 15 -7.78 -8.31 -16.48
CA PHE A 15 -8.67 -7.98 -17.59
C PHE A 15 -8.00 -7.02 -18.57
N ARG A 16 -8.39 -7.08 -19.85
CA ARG A 16 -7.94 -6.18 -20.91
C ARG A 16 -8.97 -5.10 -21.17
N TYR A 17 -8.54 -3.86 -21.26
CA TYR A 17 -9.37 -2.72 -21.63
C TYR A 17 -8.51 -1.69 -22.38
N ASN A 18 -8.96 -1.24 -23.55
CA ASN A 18 -8.18 -0.38 -24.46
C ASN A 18 -6.75 -0.92 -24.70
N ASP A 19 -6.62 -2.22 -25.00
CA ASP A 19 -5.36 -2.95 -25.21
C ASP A 19 -4.37 -3.00 -24.03
N LEU A 20 -4.75 -2.45 -22.88
CA LEU A 20 -3.97 -2.48 -21.64
C LEU A 20 -4.44 -3.63 -20.75
N VAL A 21 -3.50 -4.28 -20.05
CA VAL A 21 -3.78 -5.34 -19.07
C VAL A 21 -3.81 -4.75 -17.66
N PHE A 22 -4.93 -4.94 -16.96
CA PHE A 22 -5.12 -4.46 -15.60
C PHE A 22 -5.16 -5.63 -14.61
N ASN A 23 -4.27 -5.60 -13.62
CA ASN A 23 -4.23 -6.54 -12.50
C ASN A 23 -4.85 -5.95 -11.21
N SER A 24 -5.35 -4.73 -11.31
CA SER A 24 -6.00 -3.98 -10.25
C SER A 24 -7.03 -3.04 -10.86
N CYS A 25 -7.80 -2.38 -10.02
CA CYS A 25 -8.75 -1.38 -10.46
C CYS A 25 -8.04 -0.23 -11.18
N THR A 26 -8.71 0.34 -12.18
CA THR A 26 -8.21 1.45 -13.00
C THR A 26 -9.19 2.60 -12.99
N ASN A 27 -8.67 3.82 -13.08
CA ASN A 27 -9.41 5.05 -13.28
C ASN A 27 -9.36 5.51 -14.76
N LEU A 28 -8.90 4.65 -15.67
CA LEU A 28 -8.96 4.92 -17.10
C LEU A 28 -10.44 5.10 -17.52
N ASP A 29 -10.72 6.20 -18.20
CA ASP A 29 -12.04 6.62 -18.70
C ASP A 29 -13.14 6.77 -17.64
N ALA A 30 -12.78 6.94 -16.35
CA ALA A 30 -13.74 7.12 -15.27
C ALA A 30 -13.22 8.01 -14.13
N ASN A 31 -14.13 8.71 -13.46
CA ASN A 31 -13.79 9.52 -12.27
C ASN A 31 -13.53 8.68 -11.01
N GLU A 32 -13.97 7.42 -11.01
CA GLU A 32 -13.78 6.50 -9.89
C GLU A 32 -13.15 5.20 -10.39
N PRO A 33 -12.21 4.62 -9.61
CA PRO A 33 -11.55 3.38 -9.98
C PRO A 33 -12.55 2.24 -10.13
N TRP A 34 -12.44 1.50 -11.22
CA TRP A 34 -13.33 0.42 -11.59
C TRP A 34 -12.55 -0.84 -12.01
N CYS A 35 -13.24 -1.97 -12.04
CA CYS A 35 -12.72 -3.23 -12.55
C CYS A 35 -13.77 -3.92 -13.41
N SER A 36 -13.33 -4.77 -14.34
CA SER A 36 -14.23 -5.67 -15.05
C SER A 36 -14.81 -6.71 -14.09
N THR A 37 -16.10 -7.01 -14.22
CA THR A 37 -16.75 -8.14 -13.51
C THR A 37 -16.97 -9.35 -14.42
N GLU A 38 -16.64 -9.21 -15.71
CA GLU A 38 -16.79 -10.26 -16.72
C GLU A 38 -15.85 -10.00 -17.90
N THR A 39 -15.17 -11.04 -18.36
CA THR A 39 -14.28 -10.99 -19.52
C THR A 39 -14.74 -11.99 -20.58
N ASP A 40 -14.37 -11.74 -21.84
CA ASP A 40 -14.52 -12.72 -22.91
C ASP A 40 -13.44 -13.82 -22.80
N SER A 41 -13.42 -14.76 -23.76
CA SER A 41 -12.43 -15.84 -23.81
C SER A 41 -10.97 -15.40 -24.00
N ARG A 42 -10.71 -14.11 -24.23
CA ARG A 42 -9.37 -13.52 -24.43
C ARG A 42 -9.04 -12.50 -23.34
N ASP A 43 -9.76 -12.54 -22.22
CA ASP A 43 -9.67 -11.62 -21.09
C ASP A 43 -10.11 -10.18 -21.37
N ASN A 44 -10.77 -9.89 -22.51
CA ASN A 44 -11.25 -8.53 -22.79
C ASN A 44 -12.48 -8.19 -21.94
N HIS A 45 -12.50 -6.98 -21.41
CA HIS A 45 -13.64 -6.42 -20.70
C HIS A 45 -14.92 -6.51 -21.55
N VAL A 46 -15.96 -7.14 -21.00
CA VAL A 46 -17.29 -7.16 -21.61
C VAL A 46 -18.02 -5.86 -21.25
N GLY A 47 -18.45 -5.10 -22.25
CA GLY A 47 -19.13 -3.82 -22.05
C GLY A 47 -20.30 -3.90 -21.06
N ASN A 48 -20.43 -2.88 -20.21
CA ASN A 48 -21.40 -2.79 -19.10
C ASN A 48 -21.24 -3.85 -18.00
N LYS A 49 -20.19 -4.70 -18.03
CA LYS A 49 -19.88 -5.66 -16.97
C LYS A 49 -18.70 -5.18 -16.15
N TRP A 50 -18.94 -4.15 -15.36
CA TRP A 50 -17.95 -3.56 -14.48
C TRP A 50 -18.58 -3.13 -13.17
N LYS A 51 -17.73 -2.85 -12.19
CA LYS A 51 -18.14 -2.18 -10.95
C LYS A 51 -17.06 -1.23 -10.47
N TYR A 52 -17.48 -0.21 -9.71
CA TYR A 52 -16.54 0.59 -8.96
C TYR A 52 -15.88 -0.24 -7.87
N CYS A 53 -14.59 -0.05 -7.74
CA CYS A 53 -13.81 -0.69 -6.72
C CYS A 53 -13.92 0.11 -5.43
N GLN A 54 -14.91 -0.23 -4.62
CA GLN A 54 -15.11 0.39 -3.31
C GLN A 54 -13.87 0.26 -2.41
N ASP A 55 -13.10 -0.84 -2.57
CA ASP A 55 -11.89 -1.10 -1.81
C ASP A 55 -10.64 -0.36 -2.32
N SER A 56 -10.70 0.22 -3.52
CA SER A 56 -9.54 0.87 -4.15
C SER A 56 -9.40 2.35 -3.82
N LYS A 57 -10.45 2.99 -3.29
CA LYS A 57 -10.32 4.36 -2.77
C LYS A 57 -9.43 4.33 -1.52
N PRO A 58 -8.38 5.17 -1.45
CA PRO A 58 -7.54 5.21 -0.26
C PRO A 58 -8.35 5.64 0.95
N CYS A 59 -7.91 5.21 2.13
CA CYS A 59 -8.43 5.76 3.38
C CYS A 59 -8.11 7.26 3.45
N ILE A 60 -9.08 8.06 3.84
CA ILE A 60 -8.88 9.48 4.13
C ILE A 60 -8.64 9.60 5.63
N PHE A 61 -7.45 10.04 6.02
CA PHE A 61 -7.12 10.37 7.40
C PHE A 61 -6.60 11.81 7.49
N PRO A 62 -6.88 12.54 8.58
CA PRO A 62 -7.84 12.16 9.63
C PRO A 62 -9.29 12.31 9.15
N PHE A 63 -10.21 11.57 9.77
CA PHE A 63 -11.66 11.79 9.58
C PHE A 63 -12.41 11.70 10.90
N THR A 64 -13.56 12.38 10.99
CA THR A 64 -14.44 12.34 12.16
C THR A 64 -15.64 11.44 11.90
N ASN A 65 -15.93 10.50 12.81
CA ASN A 65 -17.18 9.73 12.80
C ASN A 65 -17.76 9.65 14.21
N ASN A 66 -19.04 10.02 14.36
CA ASN A 66 -19.74 10.08 15.65
C ASN A 66 -18.96 10.83 16.76
N GLY A 67 -18.27 11.92 16.41
CA GLY A 67 -17.49 12.74 17.34
C GLY A 67 -16.07 12.23 17.63
N ASN A 68 -15.71 11.02 17.17
CA ASN A 68 -14.36 10.49 17.29
C ASN A 68 -13.51 10.85 16.07
N ILE A 69 -12.27 11.25 16.30
CA ILE A 69 -11.28 11.49 15.24
C ILE A 69 -10.48 10.20 15.04
N TYR A 70 -10.45 9.73 13.80
CA TYR A 70 -9.67 8.56 13.39
C TYR A 70 -8.48 9.04 12.59
N LYS A 71 -7.27 8.77 13.10
CA LYS A 71 -6.01 9.11 12.40
C LYS A 71 -5.44 7.91 11.65
N SER A 72 -5.90 6.71 11.97
CA SER A 72 -5.37 5.49 11.38
C SER A 72 -6.41 4.36 11.35
N CYS A 73 -6.13 3.37 10.50
CA CYS A 73 -6.88 2.12 10.46
C CYS A 73 -6.83 1.33 11.78
N ARG A 74 -5.82 1.56 12.61
CA ARG A 74 -5.56 0.77 13.82
C ARG A 74 -6.60 1.02 14.91
N GLU A 75 -7.13 2.24 14.96
CA GLU A 75 -8.12 2.67 15.97
C GLU A 75 -9.53 2.14 15.69
N ALA A 76 -9.89 1.95 14.41
CA ALA A 76 -11.26 1.60 14.01
C ALA A 76 -11.42 0.19 13.42
N GLY A 77 -10.38 -0.38 12.79
CA GLY A 77 -10.54 -1.57 11.94
C GLY A 77 -11.25 -1.30 10.60
N TRP A 78 -11.62 -0.04 10.35
CA TRP A 78 -12.20 0.46 9.11
C TRP A 78 -11.74 1.91 8.89
N CYS A 79 -11.86 2.39 7.66
CA CYS A 79 -11.52 3.78 7.34
C CYS A 79 -12.56 4.39 6.40
N SER A 80 -12.72 5.70 6.48
CA SER A 80 -13.53 6.46 5.54
C SER A 80 -12.84 6.56 4.19
N THR A 81 -13.56 6.34 3.10
CA THR A 81 -13.09 6.57 1.72
C THR A 81 -13.69 7.83 1.10
N LYS A 82 -14.53 8.54 1.86
CA LYS A 82 -15.09 9.85 1.51
C LYS A 82 -15.47 10.64 2.76
N THR A 83 -15.06 11.89 2.82
CA THR A 83 -15.50 12.83 3.85
C THR A 83 -16.30 13.98 3.24
N ASP A 84 -17.11 14.66 4.05
CA ASP A 84 -17.68 15.95 3.68
C ASP A 84 -16.64 17.08 3.82
N GLY A 85 -17.07 18.33 3.57
CA GLY A 85 -16.20 19.51 3.67
C GLY A 85 -15.64 19.78 5.07
N ASN A 86 -16.17 19.12 6.11
CA ASN A 86 -15.71 19.23 7.49
C ASN A 86 -14.92 17.99 7.93
N HIS A 87 -14.43 17.18 6.99
CA HIS A 87 -13.73 15.91 7.27
C HIS A 87 -14.58 14.87 8.02
N LYS A 88 -15.91 14.97 7.99
CA LYS A 88 -16.81 13.99 8.60
C LYS A 88 -17.06 12.83 7.64
N HIS A 89 -17.07 11.60 8.16
CA HIS A 89 -17.36 10.40 7.39
C HIS A 89 -18.72 10.49 6.68
N VAL A 90 -18.71 10.25 5.36
CA VAL A 90 -19.94 10.12 4.57
C VAL A 90 -20.40 8.66 4.61
N ALA A 91 -21.59 8.43 5.17
CA ALA A 91 -22.17 7.10 5.29
C ALA A 91 -22.14 6.33 3.95
N LYS A 92 -21.86 5.02 4.03
CA LYS A 92 -21.64 4.10 2.89
C LYS A 92 -20.28 4.20 2.20
N TYR A 93 -19.49 5.24 2.45
CA TYR A 93 -18.14 5.37 1.88
C TYR A 93 -17.08 5.02 2.91
N TRP A 94 -16.96 3.74 3.16
CA TRP A 94 -15.97 3.18 4.05
C TRP A 94 -15.47 1.86 3.48
N LYS A 95 -14.32 1.43 3.95
CA LYS A 95 -13.86 0.06 3.75
C LYS A 95 -13.31 -0.48 5.06
N LEU A 96 -13.40 -1.80 5.21
CA LEU A 96 -12.64 -2.46 6.26
C LEU A 96 -11.17 -2.19 6.00
N CYS A 97 -10.46 -1.83 7.08
CA CYS A 97 -9.03 -1.99 7.09
C CYS A 97 -8.80 -3.48 7.29
N VAL A 98 -8.99 -4.25 6.22
CA VAL A 98 -8.44 -5.59 6.16
C VAL A 98 -6.96 -5.40 6.42
N LYS A 99 -6.50 -5.80 7.62
CA LYS A 99 -5.06 -5.93 7.89
C LYS A 99 -4.51 -6.58 6.64
N ASP A 100 -3.65 -5.88 5.90
CA ASP A 100 -3.11 -6.34 4.64
C ASP A 100 -2.86 -7.85 4.77
N LEU A 101 -3.63 -8.66 4.03
CA LEU A 101 -3.58 -10.13 4.06
C LEU A 101 -2.26 -10.63 3.42
N ARG A 102 -1.14 -9.99 3.78
CA ARG A 102 0.24 -10.30 3.44
C ARG A 102 1.23 -10.04 4.58
N SER A 103 0.79 -9.88 5.83
CA SER A 103 1.71 -10.01 6.97
C SER A 103 1.01 -10.61 8.20
N SER A 104 0.82 -11.93 8.17
CA SER A 104 0.69 -12.75 9.37
C SER A 104 2.04 -12.85 10.10
N LYS A 105 2.57 -11.72 10.57
CA LYS A 105 3.46 -11.65 11.73
C LYS A 105 3.50 -10.19 12.17
N GLN A 106 3.24 -9.98 13.44
CA GLN A 106 3.06 -8.69 14.09
C GLN A 106 4.33 -7.84 14.02
N GLU A 107 4.49 -7.06 12.96
CA GLU A 107 5.49 -6.00 12.88
C GLU A 107 4.76 -4.67 12.73
N ARG A 108 4.88 -3.78 13.73
CA ARG A 108 4.15 -2.50 13.73
C ARG A 108 4.59 -1.68 12.51
N GLY A 109 3.62 -1.17 11.76
CA GLY A 109 3.83 -0.25 10.64
C GLY A 109 4.48 1.06 11.09
N CYS A 110 4.96 1.87 10.14
CA CYS A 110 5.26 3.27 10.45
C CYS A 110 3.99 3.97 10.94
N VAL A 111 4.12 4.84 11.93
CA VAL A 111 3.07 5.73 12.42
C VAL A 111 3.35 7.12 11.85
N PHE A 112 2.40 7.62 11.06
CA PHE A 112 2.46 8.97 10.51
C PHE A 112 1.15 9.72 10.86
N PRO A 113 1.23 11.03 11.14
CA PRO A 113 2.46 11.79 11.38
C PRO A 113 3.14 11.37 12.70
N PHE A 114 4.45 11.62 12.83
CA PHE A 114 5.15 11.55 14.11
C PHE A 114 6.05 12.77 14.31
N ARG A 115 6.31 13.15 15.57
CA ARG A 115 7.24 14.22 15.94
C ARG A 115 8.57 13.65 16.41
N TYR A 116 9.67 14.19 15.92
CA TYR A 116 11.02 13.85 16.38
C TYR A 116 11.92 15.08 16.29
N ASN A 117 12.65 15.41 17.37
CA ASN A 117 13.40 16.66 17.50
C ASN A 117 12.56 17.91 17.12
N ASP A 118 11.34 17.98 17.65
CA ASP A 118 10.34 19.04 17.40
C ASP A 118 9.86 19.20 15.94
N LEU A 119 10.30 18.34 15.02
CA LEU A 119 9.89 18.31 13.62
C LEU A 119 8.77 17.28 13.39
N VAL A 120 7.79 17.61 12.54
CA VAL A 120 6.71 16.69 12.16
C VAL A 120 7.06 15.98 10.85
N PHE A 121 7.04 14.66 10.88
CA PHE A 121 7.31 13.80 9.73
C PHE A 121 6.05 13.09 9.27
N ASN A 122 5.70 13.27 8.00
CA ASN A 122 4.61 12.56 7.31
C ASN A 122 5.14 11.43 6.40
N SER A 123 6.45 11.22 6.44
CA SER A 123 7.19 10.22 5.65
C SER A 123 8.43 9.79 6.43
N CYS A 124 9.16 8.81 5.91
CA CYS A 124 10.44 8.41 6.47
C CYS A 124 11.44 9.58 6.46
N THR A 125 12.35 9.59 7.42
CA THR A 125 13.39 10.60 7.58
C THR A 125 14.75 9.95 7.71
N THR A 126 15.81 10.65 7.30
CA THR A 126 17.21 10.27 7.55
C THR A 126 17.83 11.11 8.67
N LEU A 127 17.01 11.87 9.41
CA LEU A 127 17.50 12.62 10.56
C LEU A 127 18.06 11.64 11.60
N ASP A 128 19.32 11.84 11.99
CA ASP A 128 20.06 11.03 12.96
C ASP A 128 20.25 9.54 12.58
N ALA A 129 20.09 9.18 11.30
CA ALA A 129 20.37 7.82 10.80
C ALA A 129 20.84 7.82 9.33
N ASN A 130 21.61 6.79 8.94
CA ASN A 130 22.09 6.63 7.56
C ASN A 130 20.97 6.17 6.60
N ASP A 131 20.06 5.32 7.09
CA ASP A 131 18.96 4.77 6.30
C ASP A 131 17.63 5.42 6.72
N PRO A 132 16.70 5.65 5.78
CA PRO A 132 15.43 6.28 6.09
C PRO A 132 14.59 5.44 7.05
N TRP A 133 14.21 6.06 8.17
CA TRP A 133 13.46 5.43 9.24
C TRP A 133 12.16 6.16 9.52
N CYS A 134 11.27 5.49 10.24
CA CYS A 134 10.01 6.03 10.73
C CYS A 134 9.74 5.55 12.15
N SER A 135 8.97 6.33 12.93
CA SER A 135 8.48 5.83 14.22
C SER A 135 7.44 4.73 14.01
N THR A 136 7.42 3.73 14.90
CA THR A 136 6.41 2.67 14.96
C THR A 136 5.43 2.85 16.13
N GLU A 137 5.66 3.86 16.97
CA GLU A 137 4.85 4.18 18.14
C GLU A 137 5.08 5.62 18.58
N THR A 138 3.98 6.35 18.82
CA THR A 138 4.02 7.72 19.32
C THR A 138 3.28 7.83 20.66
N ASP A 139 3.63 8.85 21.46
CA ASP A 139 2.88 9.22 22.65
C ASP A 139 1.54 9.91 22.30
N SER A 140 0.81 10.37 23.32
CA SER A 140 -0.49 11.05 23.15
C SER A 140 -0.41 12.42 22.46
N ARG A 141 0.79 12.96 22.24
CA ARG A 141 1.06 14.23 21.55
C ARG A 141 1.73 14.01 20.19
N ASP A 142 1.68 12.77 19.70
CA ASP A 142 2.30 12.31 18.45
C ASP A 142 3.85 12.35 18.48
N ASN A 143 4.50 12.42 19.65
CA ASN A 143 5.97 12.35 19.75
C ASN A 143 6.48 10.92 19.62
N HIS A 144 7.60 10.74 18.91
CA HIS A 144 8.33 9.49 18.79
C HIS A 144 8.64 8.91 20.18
N VAL A 145 8.24 7.66 20.41
CA VAL A 145 8.65 6.90 21.59
C VAL A 145 10.02 6.27 21.32
N GLU A 146 10.97 6.51 22.22
CA GLU A 146 12.33 5.97 22.16
C GLU A 146 12.32 4.45 21.93
N ASP A 147 13.26 3.97 21.12
CA ASP A 147 13.37 2.58 20.65
C ASP A 147 12.16 2.02 19.88
N LYS A 148 11.15 2.85 19.58
CA LYS A 148 9.98 2.46 18.77
C LYS A 148 10.06 3.05 17.38
N TRP A 149 10.99 2.51 16.62
CA TRP A 149 11.23 2.90 15.23
C TRP A 149 11.52 1.68 14.38
N LYS A 150 11.51 1.89 13.06
CA LYS A 150 12.06 0.93 12.10
C LYS A 150 12.57 1.63 10.86
N TYR A 151 13.47 0.95 10.18
CA TYR A 151 13.82 1.25 8.81
C TYR A 151 12.61 1.04 7.89
N CYS A 152 12.34 2.01 7.02
CA CYS A 152 11.24 1.91 6.08
C CYS A 152 11.45 0.76 5.08
N GLN A 153 10.40 0.10 4.58
CA GLN A 153 10.60 -1.08 3.73
C GLN A 153 11.35 -0.77 2.40
N ASP A 154 11.32 0.50 1.95
CA ASP A 154 12.13 1.02 0.83
C ASP A 154 13.58 1.35 1.21
N SER A 155 13.92 1.25 2.49
CA SER A 155 15.23 1.60 3.07
C SER A 155 16.19 0.43 3.24
N LYS A 156 15.84 -0.80 2.82
CA LYS A 156 16.87 -1.86 2.78
C LYS A 156 18.01 -1.36 1.90
N PRO A 157 19.25 -1.24 2.42
CA PRO A 157 20.36 -0.74 1.64
C PRO A 157 20.62 -1.70 0.48
N CYS A 158 21.16 -1.16 -0.61
CA CYS A 158 21.69 -2.00 -1.67
C CYS A 158 22.77 -2.89 -1.06
N LEU A 159 22.58 -4.22 -1.11
CA LEU A 159 23.62 -5.15 -0.71
C LEU A 159 24.63 -5.21 -1.84
N VAL A 160 25.84 -4.70 -1.59
CA VAL A 160 26.97 -4.76 -2.51
C VAL A 160 28.13 -5.49 -1.82
N PRO A 161 28.82 -6.42 -2.51
CA PRO A 161 28.52 -6.91 -3.85
C PRO A 161 27.26 -7.78 -3.91
N PHE A 162 26.57 -7.78 -5.06
CA PHE A 162 25.50 -8.74 -5.36
C PHE A 162 25.64 -9.29 -6.79
N SER A 163 25.07 -10.47 -7.06
CA SER A 163 25.09 -11.07 -8.40
C SER A 163 23.70 -11.34 -8.98
N ASN A 164 23.59 -11.24 -10.32
CA ASN A 164 22.37 -11.62 -11.03
C ASN A 164 22.24 -13.15 -11.18
N VAL A 165 21.15 -13.63 -11.81
CA VAL A 165 20.95 -15.08 -12.05
C VAL A 165 22.07 -15.73 -12.88
N ALA A 166 22.77 -14.94 -13.71
CA ALA A 166 23.90 -15.37 -14.52
C ALA A 166 25.26 -15.27 -13.77
N GLY A 167 25.28 -14.86 -12.50
CA GLY A 167 26.49 -14.77 -11.68
C GLY A 167 27.34 -13.52 -11.89
N VAL A 168 26.88 -12.53 -12.67
CA VAL A 168 27.59 -11.26 -12.86
C VAL A 168 27.51 -10.44 -11.58
N ILE A 169 28.66 -10.01 -11.04
CA ILE A 169 28.80 -9.28 -9.79
C ILE A 169 28.69 -7.77 -10.02
N TYR A 170 27.93 -7.09 -9.16
CA TYR A 170 27.76 -5.64 -9.11
C TYR A 170 28.20 -5.11 -7.75
N ASN A 171 29.07 -4.10 -7.77
CA ASN A 171 29.59 -3.42 -6.57
C ASN A 171 28.84 -2.11 -6.28
N SER A 172 27.83 -1.77 -7.08
CA SER A 172 27.04 -0.55 -7.00
C SER A 172 25.66 -0.78 -7.65
N CYS A 173 24.80 0.24 -7.64
CA CYS A 173 23.58 0.21 -8.45
C CYS A 173 23.91 -0.07 -9.93
N ARG A 174 23.06 -0.84 -10.60
CA ARG A 174 23.21 -1.17 -12.01
C ARG A 174 22.90 0.03 -12.90
N GLU A 175 23.45 0.07 -14.11
CA GLU A 175 23.05 1.00 -15.19
C GLU A 175 21.54 1.03 -15.51
N LEU A 176 20.79 -0.05 -15.22
CA LEU A 176 19.32 -0.09 -15.38
C LEU A 176 18.56 0.38 -14.13
N GLY A 177 19.23 1.04 -13.19
CA GLY A 177 18.58 1.68 -12.03
C GLY A 177 17.99 0.70 -11.02
N TRP A 178 18.74 -0.34 -10.63
CA TRP A 178 18.30 -1.22 -9.54
C TRP A 178 19.45 -1.86 -8.76
N CYS A 179 19.14 -2.27 -7.52
CA CYS A 179 20.04 -3.02 -6.66
C CYS A 179 19.32 -4.10 -5.84
N SER A 180 20.07 -5.11 -5.40
CA SER A 180 19.56 -6.18 -4.53
C SER A 180 19.39 -5.70 -3.09
N THR A 181 18.28 -6.06 -2.45
CA THR A 181 18.04 -5.79 -1.02
C THR A 181 18.10 -7.06 -0.17
N LYS A 182 18.41 -8.20 -0.80
CA LYS A 182 18.64 -9.50 -0.14
C LYS A 182 19.45 -10.42 -1.04
N THR A 183 20.52 -11.02 -0.50
CA THR A 183 21.31 -12.03 -1.20
C THR A 183 21.31 -13.36 -0.46
N ASP A 184 21.66 -14.44 -1.16
CA ASP A 184 22.05 -15.71 -0.53
C ASP A 184 23.51 -15.66 -0.03
N GLY A 185 24.00 -16.79 0.53
CA GLY A 185 25.38 -16.92 1.02
C GLY A 185 26.46 -16.80 -0.05
N ASN A 186 26.09 -16.78 -1.34
CA ASN A 186 26.97 -16.57 -2.49
C ASN A 186 26.75 -15.20 -3.14
N HIS A 187 26.14 -14.25 -2.41
CA HIS A 187 25.81 -12.90 -2.89
C HIS A 187 24.82 -12.87 -4.07
N LYS A 188 24.13 -13.96 -4.39
CA LYS A 188 23.13 -13.99 -5.48
C LYS A 188 21.85 -13.29 -5.03
N HIS A 189 21.33 -12.38 -5.84
CA HIS A 189 20.09 -11.68 -5.50
C HIS A 189 18.93 -12.66 -5.31
N ALA A 190 18.10 -12.40 -4.31
CA ALA A 190 16.88 -13.16 -4.09
C ALA A 190 15.74 -12.62 -4.99
N PRO A 191 14.93 -13.51 -5.62
CA PRO A 191 13.80 -13.08 -6.44
C PRO A 191 12.84 -12.18 -5.67
N ASN A 192 12.41 -11.07 -6.27
CA ASN A 192 11.53 -10.04 -5.68
C ASN A 192 12.11 -9.24 -4.51
N TYR A 193 13.42 -9.39 -4.20
CA TYR A 193 14.11 -8.58 -3.19
C TYR A 193 15.11 -7.64 -3.87
N TRP A 194 14.57 -6.65 -4.55
CA TRP A 194 15.33 -5.62 -5.24
C TRP A 194 14.59 -4.30 -5.08
N LYS A 195 15.31 -3.19 -5.26
CA LYS A 195 14.70 -1.87 -5.35
C LYS A 195 15.28 -1.12 -6.53
N VAL A 196 14.52 -0.15 -7.01
CA VAL A 196 15.02 0.85 -7.95
C VAL A 196 16.00 1.74 -7.19
N CYS A 197 17.15 1.98 -7.81
CA CYS A 197 18.00 3.12 -7.51
C CYS A 197 18.10 3.97 -8.78
#